data_AF-A0A9D8M4R2-F1
#
_entry.id   AF-A0A9D8M4R2-F1
#
_cell.length_a   1.000
_cell.length_b   1.000
_cell.length_c   1.000
_cell.angle_alpha   90.00
_cell.angle_beta   90.00
_cell.angle_gamma   90.00
#
_symmetry.space_group_name_H-M   'P 1'
#
loop_
_entity.id
_entity.type
_entity.pdbx_description
1 polymer ?
#
loop_
_entity_poly.entity_id
_entity_poly.type
_entity_poly.pdbx_seq_one_letter_code
_entity_poly.pdbx_strand_id
1 'polypeptide(L)'
;MQTIGFATIGEAPRDDVVPHMRQHLPAGVRIVERGCLDGLAPHEVGALAPEPDEVGIVTRLRTGGEALLAHRQVLPLMQRVVEGLTGEDGADLVVVLCGADWTEIQTDRL
;
A
#
# COMPACT_ATOMS: atom_id res chain seq x y z
N MET A 1 15.45 8.60 -14.78
CA MET A 1 13.99 8.81 -14.83
C MET A 1 13.50 8.59 -13.41
N GLN A 2 12.92 9.60 -12.76
CA GLN A 2 12.47 9.49 -11.37
C GLN A 2 11.27 8.53 -11.29
N THR A 3 11.28 7.64 -10.30
CA THR A 3 10.23 6.65 -10.06
C THR A 3 9.57 6.92 -8.72
N ILE A 4 8.24 7.05 -8.72
CA ILE A 4 7.43 7.14 -7.50
C ILE A 4 6.72 5.80 -7.31
N GLY A 5 6.94 5.17 -6.17
CA GLY A 5 6.24 3.98 -5.73
C GLY A 5 5.04 4.34 -4.86
N PHE A 6 3.86 3.85 -5.19
CA PHE A 6 2.66 3.98 -4.36
C PHE A 6 2.40 2.66 -3.64
N ALA A 7 2.50 2.71 -2.31
CA ALA A 7 2.22 1.59 -1.42
C ALA A 7 0.79 1.74 -0.90
N THR A 8 -0.11 0.83 -1.24
CA THR A 8 -1.49 0.83 -0.71
C THR A 8 -1.70 -0.27 0.32
N ILE A 9 -2.50 0.02 1.35
CA ILE A 9 -2.92 -1.00 2.34
C ILE A 9 -3.89 -2.04 1.75
N GLY A 10 -4.52 -1.74 0.61
CA GLY A 10 -5.38 -2.67 -0.12
C GLY A 10 -4.63 -3.42 -1.21
N GLU A 11 -5.34 -3.71 -2.30
CA GLU A 11 -4.77 -4.20 -3.55
C GLU A 11 -4.36 -3.04 -4.45
N ALA A 12 -3.28 -3.21 -5.22
CA ALA A 12 -2.91 -2.35 -6.33
C ALA A 12 -3.50 -2.86 -7.67
N PRO A 13 -3.73 -1.97 -8.66
CA PRO A 13 -3.56 -0.52 -8.60
C PRO A 13 -4.65 0.18 -7.77
N ARG A 14 -4.35 1.37 -7.24
CA ARG A 14 -5.31 2.20 -6.49
C ARG A 14 -6.00 3.20 -7.42
N ASP A 15 -6.89 2.66 -8.26
CA ASP A 15 -7.55 3.37 -9.37
C ASP A 15 -8.37 4.61 -8.98
N ASP A 16 -8.79 4.71 -7.71
CA ASP A 16 -9.55 5.85 -7.18
C ASP A 16 -8.65 7.04 -6.78
N VAL A 17 -7.34 6.85 -6.66
CA VAL A 17 -6.41 7.87 -6.14
C VAL A 17 -5.27 8.17 -7.11
N VAL A 18 -4.53 7.14 -7.54
CA VAL A 18 -3.28 7.31 -8.30
C VAL A 18 -3.49 8.01 -9.65
N PRO A 19 -4.55 7.74 -10.43
CA PRO A 19 -4.80 8.46 -11.68
C PRO A 19 -4.97 9.97 -11.49
N HIS A 20 -5.58 10.39 -10.38
CA HIS A 20 -5.74 11.81 -10.07
C HIS A 20 -4.40 12.44 -9.66
N MET A 21 -3.61 11.76 -8.81
CA MET A 21 -2.28 12.25 -8.43
C MET A 21 -1.36 12.40 -9.64
N ARG A 22 -1.41 11.45 -10.59
CA ARG A 22 -0.62 11.49 -11.83
C ARG A 22 -0.82 12.78 -12.63
N GLN A 23 -2.01 13.38 -12.61
CA GLN A 23 -2.30 14.63 -13.33
C GLN A 23 -1.51 15.82 -12.80
N HIS A 24 -1.02 15.74 -11.56
CA HIS A 24 -0.28 16.81 -10.89
C HIS A 24 1.23 16.53 -10.79
N LEU A 25 1.68 15.35 -11.22
CA LEU A 25 3.09 14.99 -11.21
C LEU A 25 3.82 15.49 -12.48
N PRO A 26 5.12 15.79 -12.40
CA PRO A 26 5.91 16.18 -13.56
C PRO A 26 5.84 15.14 -14.69
N ALA A 27 5.83 15.62 -15.93
CA ALA A 27 5.90 14.74 -17.09
C ALA A 27 7.18 13.89 -17.06
N GLY A 28 7.05 12.60 -17.38
CA GLY A 28 8.17 11.66 -17.43
C GLY A 28 8.51 10.98 -16.09
N VAL A 29 7.78 11.25 -15.01
CA VAL A 29 7.85 10.41 -13.80
C VAL A 29 7.26 9.03 -14.09
N ARG A 30 7.98 7.98 -13.71
CA ARG A 30 7.44 6.61 -13.74
C ARG A 30 6.69 6.35 -12.44
N ILE A 31 5.49 5.80 -12.56
CA ILE A 31 4.66 5.38 -11.43
C ILE A 31 4.68 3.85 -11.37
N VAL A 32 4.90 3.31 -10.17
CA VAL A 32 4.76 1.89 -9.84
C VAL A 32 3.88 1.77 -8.61
N GLU A 33 3.10 0.69 -8.53
CA GLU A 33 2.10 0.48 -7.47
C GLU A 33 2.22 -0.93 -6.93
N ARG A 34 2.16 -1.07 -5.61
CA ARG A 34 2.10 -2.36 -4.90
C ARG A 34 1.14 -2.26 -3.73
N GLY A 35 0.37 -3.32 -3.50
CA GLY A 35 -0.63 -3.43 -2.45
C GLY A 35 -0.27 -4.47 -1.40
N CYS A 36 -0.60 -4.19 -0.14
CA CYS A 36 -0.41 -5.15 0.96
C CYS A 36 -1.26 -6.42 0.79
N LEU A 37 -2.38 -6.32 0.05
CA LEU A 37 -3.27 -7.45 -0.21
C LEU A 37 -3.05 -8.10 -1.58
N ASP A 38 -2.02 -7.68 -2.32
CA ASP A 38 -1.76 -8.22 -3.66
C ASP A 38 -1.49 -9.73 -3.60
N GLY A 39 -2.28 -10.49 -4.35
CA GLY A 39 -2.15 -11.94 -4.44
C GLY A 39 -2.73 -12.73 -3.26
N LEU A 40 -3.30 -12.07 -2.24
CA LEU A 40 -3.95 -12.75 -1.12
C LEU A 40 -5.34 -13.27 -1.51
N ALA A 41 -5.66 -14.48 -1.07
CA ALA A 41 -6.99 -15.05 -1.15
C ALA A 41 -7.92 -14.41 -0.11
N PRO A 42 -9.25 -14.46 -0.29
CA PRO A 42 -10.20 -13.82 0.63
C PRO A 42 -10.08 -14.26 2.09
N HIS A 43 -9.74 -15.52 2.35
CA HIS A 43 -9.56 -16.03 3.71
C HIS A 43 -8.27 -15.52 4.36
N GLU A 44 -7.23 -15.25 3.58
CA GLU A 44 -5.98 -14.65 4.06
C GLU A 44 -6.21 -13.18 4.41
N VAL A 45 -6.97 -12.45 3.58
CA VAL A 45 -7.40 -11.08 3.90
C VAL A 45 -8.24 -11.06 5.18
N GLY A 46 -9.16 -12.02 5.34
CA GLY A 46 -9.97 -12.14 6.56
C GLY A 46 -9.16 -12.41 7.83
N ALA A 47 -8.02 -13.09 7.71
CA ALA A 47 -7.12 -13.34 8.84
C ALA A 47 -6.37 -12.07 9.33
N LEU A 48 -6.42 -10.97 8.57
CA LEU A 48 -5.84 -9.68 8.93
C LEU A 48 -6.81 -8.79 9.72
N ALA A 49 -8.01 -9.28 10.04
CA ALA A 49 -9.03 -8.50 10.76
C ALA A 49 -8.56 -8.10 12.17
N PRO A 50 -9.05 -6.95 12.70
CA PRO A 50 -8.80 -6.55 14.08
C PRO A 50 -9.49 -7.47 15.08
N GLU A 51 -8.94 -7.51 16.29
CA GLU A 51 -9.65 -8.09 17.45
C GLU A 51 -10.89 -7.23 17.80
N PRO A 52 -11.89 -7.78 18.52
CA PRO A 52 -13.14 -7.06 18.82
C PRO A 52 -12.99 -5.65 19.41
N ASP A 53 -11.92 -5.38 20.16
CA ASP A 53 -11.67 -4.09 20.83
C ASP A 53 -10.53 -3.28 20.18
N GLU A 54 -10.03 -3.70 19.03
CA GLU A 54 -8.99 -3.01 18.29
C GLU A 54 -9.56 -2.07 17.22
N VAL A 55 -8.95 -0.89 17.08
CA VAL A 55 -9.27 0.05 16.01
C VAL A 55 -8.76 -0.50 14.68
N GLY A 56 -9.68 -0.82 13.78
CA GLY A 56 -9.35 -1.28 12.43
C GLY A 56 -9.14 -0.15 11.42
N ILE A 57 -8.39 -0.45 10.36
CA ILE A 57 -8.17 0.38 9.18
C ILE A 57 -9.00 -0.20 8.04
N VAL A 58 -9.79 0.63 7.38
CA VAL A 58 -10.64 0.21 6.25
C VAL A 58 -9.90 0.40 4.94
N THR A 59 -10.00 -0.59 4.04
CA THR A 59 -9.56 -0.47 2.66
C THR A 59 -10.61 -1.00 1.69
N ARG A 60 -10.66 -0.40 0.50
CA ARG A 60 -11.45 -0.88 -0.63
C ARG A 60 -10.74 -2.06 -1.29
N LEU A 61 -11.49 -3.13 -1.52
CA LEU A 61 -11.08 -4.27 -2.34
C LEU A 61 -11.38 -4.01 -3.81
N ARG A 62 -10.64 -4.65 -4.71
CA ARG A 62 -10.83 -4.52 -6.15
C ARG A 62 -12.20 -5.03 -6.63
N THR A 63 -12.80 -5.94 -5.87
CA THR A 63 -14.17 -6.41 -6.09
C THR A 63 -15.25 -5.36 -5.78
N GLY A 64 -14.87 -4.19 -5.25
CA GLY A 64 -15.77 -3.10 -4.87
C GLY A 64 -16.26 -3.18 -3.42
N GLY A 65 -15.97 -4.27 -2.70
CA GLY A 65 -16.22 -4.39 -1.26
C GLY A 65 -15.14 -3.70 -0.42
N GLU A 66 -15.23 -3.91 0.89
CA GLU A 66 -14.28 -3.37 1.87
C GLU A 66 -13.71 -4.50 2.74
N ALA A 67 -12.49 -4.29 3.24
CA ALA A 67 -11.89 -5.10 4.29
C ALA A 67 -11.51 -4.19 5.47
N LEU A 68 -11.77 -4.69 6.67
CA LEU A 68 -11.32 -4.08 7.91
C LEU A 68 -10.06 -4.82 8.38
N LEU A 69 -8.97 -4.08 8.55
CA LEU A 69 -7.64 -4.64 8.79
C LEU A 69 -7.06 -4.12 10.11
N ALA A 70 -6.40 -4.98 10.86
CA ALA A 70 -5.60 -4.60 12.01
C ALA A 70 -4.28 -3.97 11.54
N HIS A 71 -3.92 -2.80 12.07
CA HIS A 71 -2.65 -2.15 11.74
C HIS A 71 -1.45 -3.08 11.97
N ARG A 72 -1.40 -3.73 13.14
CA ARG A 72 -0.31 -4.65 13.50
C ARG A 72 -0.14 -5.83 12.53
N GLN A 73 -1.23 -6.27 11.89
CA GLN A 73 -1.19 -7.40 10.94
C GLN A 73 -0.73 -6.94 9.57
N VAL A 74 -1.06 -5.70 9.19
CA VAL A 74 -0.70 -5.12 7.89
C VAL A 74 0.72 -4.54 7.89
N LEU A 75 1.24 -4.11 9.03
CA LEU A 75 2.58 -3.52 9.13
C LEU A 75 3.70 -4.36 8.49
N PRO A 76 3.80 -5.69 8.73
CA PRO A 76 4.78 -6.52 8.05
C PRO A 76 4.55 -6.67 6.54
N LEU A 77 3.30 -6.55 6.06
CA LEU A 77 2.97 -6.56 4.63
C LEU A 77 3.42 -5.25 3.98
N MET A 78 3.15 -4.12 4.64
CA MET A 78 3.57 -2.80 4.18
C MET A 78 5.09 -2.70 4.09
N GLN A 79 5.82 -3.25 5.07
CA GLN A 79 7.28 -3.31 5.03
C GLN A 79 7.78 -4.02 3.76
N ARG A 80 7.21 -5.19 3.41
CA ARG A 80 7.56 -5.91 2.18
C ARG A 80 7.18 -5.16 0.92
N VAL A 81 6.06 -4.45 0.93
CA VAL A 81 5.64 -3.58 -0.18
C VAL A 81 6.69 -2.49 -0.41
N VAL A 82 7.12 -1.80 0.65
CA VAL A 82 8.14 -0.74 0.56
C VAL A 82 9.48 -1.30 0.07
N GLU A 83 9.93 -2.43 0.61
CA GLU A 83 11.16 -3.12 0.15
C GLU A 83 11.07 -3.51 -1.33
N GLY A 84 9.92 -3.99 -1.80
CA GLY A 84 9.69 -4.29 -3.21
C GLY A 84 9.76 -3.03 -4.09
N LEU A 85 9.12 -1.94 -3.65
CA LEU A 85 9.11 -0.67 -4.37
C LEU A 85 10.52 -0.06 -4.46
N THR A 86 11.27 -0.01 -3.36
CA THR A 86 12.63 0.57 -3.36
C THR A 86 13.68 -0.37 -3.95
N GLY A 87 13.48 -1.67 -3.76
CA GLY A 87 14.41 -2.73 -4.15
C GLY A 87 14.30 -3.13 -5.61
N GLU A 88 13.16 -3.71 -5.97
CA GLU A 88 12.89 -4.32 -7.28
C GLU A 88 12.42 -3.27 -8.28
N ASP A 89 11.53 -2.37 -7.84
CA ASP A 89 11.01 -1.35 -8.74
C ASP A 89 11.90 -0.11 -8.80
N GLY A 90 12.90 0.04 -7.92
CA GLY A 90 13.80 1.20 -7.93
C GLY A 90 13.07 2.53 -7.75
N ALA A 91 12.11 2.59 -6.82
CA ALA A 91 11.43 3.81 -6.43
C ALA A 91 12.39 4.77 -5.72
N ASP A 92 12.44 6.02 -6.19
CA ASP A 92 13.19 7.14 -5.60
C ASP A 92 12.38 7.88 -4.51
N LEU A 93 11.07 7.61 -4.46
CA LEU A 93 10.13 8.09 -3.45
C LEU A 93 9.04 7.05 -3.27
N VAL A 94 8.71 6.72 -2.02
CA VAL A 94 7.55 5.89 -1.70
C VAL A 94 6.46 6.73 -1.04
N VAL A 95 5.25 6.62 -1.55
CA VAL A 95 4.04 7.25 -1.01
C VAL A 95 3.14 6.17 -0.43
N VAL A 96 2.98 6.17 0.89
CA VAL A 96 2.02 5.29 1.56
C VAL A 96 0.61 5.90 1.46
N LEU A 97 -0.29 5.20 0.80
CA LEU A 97 -1.69 5.59 0.61
C LEU A 97 -2.56 5.09 1.77
N CYS A 98 -2.33 5.65 2.96
CA CYS A 98 -3.10 5.39 4.18
C CYS A 98 -2.92 6.54 5.19
N GLY A 99 -3.91 6.74 6.07
CA GLY A 99 -3.86 7.75 7.14
C GLY A 99 -3.42 7.25 8.52
N ALA A 100 -3.05 5.97 8.67
CA ALA A 100 -2.52 5.42 9.92
C ALA A 100 -1.04 5.76 10.14
N ASP A 101 -0.50 5.42 11.32
CA ASP A 101 0.92 5.60 11.62
C ASP A 101 1.77 4.52 10.95
N TRP A 102 2.73 4.91 10.11
CA TRP A 102 3.66 3.99 9.42
C TRP A 102 5.12 4.32 9.72
N THR A 103 5.39 5.02 10.83
CA THR A 103 6.73 5.47 11.22
C THR A 103 7.71 4.31 11.46
N GLU A 104 7.20 3.12 11.75
CA GLU A 104 7.99 1.89 11.93
C GLU A 104 8.58 1.32 10.64
N ILE A 105 8.10 1.75 9.47
CA ILE A 105 8.62 1.27 8.18
C ILE A 105 10.06 1.75 7.97
N GLN A 106 10.91 0.85 7.50
CA GLN A 106 12.33 1.11 7.26
C GLN A 106 12.73 0.71 5.83
N THR A 107 13.73 1.38 5.27
CA THR A 107 14.39 0.99 4.01
C THR A 107 15.81 1.53 4.03
N ASP A 108 16.77 0.79 3.49
CA ASP A 108 18.17 1.21 3.37
C ASP A 108 18.45 1.99 2.07
N ARG A 109 17.46 2.04 1.17
CA ARG A 109 17.57 2.63 -0.17
C ARG A 109 16.97 4.03 -0.32
N LEU A 110 16.34 4.58 0.72
CA LEU A 110 15.74 5.93 0.74
C LEU A 110 16.07 6.67 2.03
#